data_AF-A0A6H9ICJ1-F1
#
_entry.id   AF-A0A6H9ICJ1-F1
#
_cell.length_a   1.000
_cell.length_b   1.000
_cell.length_c   1.000
_cell.angle_alpha   90.00
_cell.angle_beta   90.00
_cell.angle_gamma   90.00
#
_symmetry.space_group_name_H-M   'P 1'
#
loop_
_entity.id
_entity.type
_entity.pdbx_description
1 polymer ?
#
loop_
_entity_poly.entity_id
_entity_poly.type
_entity_poly.pdbx_seq_one_letter_code
_entity_poly.pdbx_strand_id
1 'polypeptide(L)'
;MHARCSTGSANGGPRGYACHASNLQLEESGVKYLLVINGNDPETIWNALRFGSAVLSRGHEAAAFLLGAAVEIEQLDNARFDVHRLLLRFDELGGVVLSCTTCLRLRKMDAAAVCPMSTMDDLARLTEEADRVLTFG
;
A
#
# COMPACT_ATOMS: atom_id res chain seq x y z
N MET A 1 -26.65 -10.86 -24.22
CA MET A 1 -27.33 -12.12 -23.86
C MET A 1 -27.42 -13.00 -25.10
N HIS A 2 -26.63 -14.08 -25.15
CA HIS A 2 -26.93 -15.38 -25.74
C HIS A 2 -25.61 -16.14 -25.95
N ALA A 3 -25.27 -17.03 -25.00
CA ALA A 3 -24.28 -18.07 -25.21
C ALA A 3 -24.98 -19.25 -25.91
N ARG A 4 -24.41 -19.74 -27.02
CA ARG A 4 -24.88 -20.95 -27.72
C ARG A 4 -24.36 -22.18 -26.98
N CYS A 5 -25.26 -23.03 -26.50
CA CYS A 5 -24.93 -24.36 -26.01
C CYS A 5 -24.95 -25.36 -27.17
N SER A 6 -23.82 -25.99 -27.45
CA SER A 6 -23.74 -27.20 -28.29
C SER A 6 -23.88 -28.44 -27.43
N THR A 7 -24.82 -29.32 -27.78
CA THR A 7 -25.13 -30.58 -27.08
C THR A 7 -24.13 -31.68 -27.45
N GLY A 8 -23.38 -32.18 -26.46
CA GLY A 8 -22.72 -33.49 -26.53
C GLY A 8 -23.53 -34.53 -25.74
N SER A 9 -23.89 -35.64 -26.38
CA SER A 9 -24.62 -36.78 -25.80
C SER A 9 -23.66 -37.90 -25.43
N ALA A 10 -23.81 -38.48 -24.24
CA ALA A 10 -24.03 -39.93 -24.01
C ALA A 10 -23.54 -40.37 -22.62
N ASN A 11 -24.47 -40.63 -21.70
CA ASN A 11 -24.64 -41.90 -20.96
C ASN A 11 -25.53 -41.75 -19.72
N GLY A 12 -26.80 -42.17 -19.87
CA GLY A 12 -27.52 -43.09 -18.98
C GLY A 12 -27.44 -42.99 -17.45
N GLY A 13 -27.49 -41.81 -16.84
CA GLY A 13 -27.67 -41.65 -15.39
C GLY A 13 -28.70 -40.56 -15.05
N PRO A 14 -29.31 -40.55 -13.84
CA PRO A 14 -30.28 -39.53 -13.45
C PRO A 14 -29.66 -38.14 -13.59
N ARG A 15 -30.41 -37.21 -14.21
CA ARG A 15 -29.98 -35.86 -14.58
C ARG A 15 -29.71 -34.99 -13.34
N GLY A 16 -28.57 -35.23 -12.69
CA GLY A 16 -27.93 -34.24 -11.85
C GLY A 16 -27.27 -33.21 -12.76
N TYR A 17 -27.66 -31.94 -12.64
CA TYR A 17 -26.89 -30.85 -13.22
C TYR A 17 -25.56 -30.77 -12.45
N ALA A 18 -24.55 -31.47 -12.94
CA ALA A 18 -23.17 -31.27 -12.49
C ALA A 18 -22.69 -29.95 -13.08
N CYS A 19 -22.90 -28.86 -12.35
CA CYS A 19 -22.19 -27.62 -12.61
C CYS A 19 -20.71 -27.88 -12.29
N HIS A 20 -19.93 -28.23 -13.31
CA HIS A 20 -18.48 -28.06 -13.23
C HIS A 20 -18.24 -26.55 -13.12
N ALA A 21 -18.09 -26.07 -11.89
CA ALA A 21 -17.54 -24.77 -11.61
C ALA A 21 -16.12 -24.76 -12.20
N SER A 22 -15.99 -24.26 -13.42
CA SER A 22 -14.71 -23.87 -13.97
C SER A 22 -14.08 -22.92 -12.95
N ASN A 23 -12.92 -23.31 -12.42
CA ASN A 23 -12.06 -22.46 -11.59
C ASN A 23 -11.79 -21.14 -12.32
N LEU A 24 -12.65 -20.14 -12.10
CA LEU A 24 -12.21 -18.76 -12.15
C LEU A 24 -11.45 -18.57 -10.84
N GLN A 25 -10.12 -18.74 -10.92
CA GLN A 25 -9.25 -18.11 -9.95
C GLN A 25 -9.40 -16.60 -10.19
N LEU A 26 -10.38 -15.99 -9.54
CA LEU A 26 -10.36 -14.56 -9.31
C LEU A 26 -9.12 -14.34 -8.45
N GLU A 27 -8.06 -13.77 -9.04
CA GLU A 27 -6.98 -13.22 -8.24
C GLU A 27 -7.63 -12.20 -7.31
N GLU A 28 -7.66 -12.48 -6.01
CA GLU A 28 -8.03 -11.45 -5.04
C GLU A 28 -6.95 -10.36 -5.13
N SER A 29 -7.26 -9.28 -5.83
CA SER A 29 -6.42 -8.09 -5.86
C SER A 29 -6.17 -7.65 -4.42
N GLY A 30 -4.91 -7.60 -4.00
CA GLY A 30 -4.53 -7.20 -2.66
C GLY A 30 -5.11 -5.84 -2.31
N VAL A 31 -5.57 -5.67 -1.06
CA VAL A 31 -6.12 -4.41 -0.56
C VAL A 31 -5.03 -3.32 -0.60
N LYS A 32 -5.36 -2.13 -1.06
CA LYS A 32 -4.44 -0.98 -1.14
C LYS A 32 -4.56 -0.08 0.09
N TYR A 33 -3.46 0.06 0.81
CA TYR A 33 -3.38 0.92 1.99
C TYR A 33 -2.58 2.20 1.69
N LEU A 34 -3.15 3.35 2.06
CA LEU A 34 -2.44 4.62 2.10
C LEU A 34 -2.24 5.03 3.57
N LEU A 35 -0.99 5.27 3.94
CA LEU A 35 -0.59 5.76 5.25
C LEU A 35 -0.20 7.24 5.13
N VAL A 36 -1.01 8.14 5.66
CA VAL A 36 -0.68 9.57 5.71
C VAL A 36 0.01 9.85 7.04
N ILE A 37 1.25 10.32 7.00
CA ILE A 37 2.07 10.54 8.19
C ILE A 37 2.39 12.03 8.31
N ASN A 38 2.01 12.67 9.40
CA ASN A 38 2.23 14.09 9.65
C ASN A 38 2.76 14.34 11.07
N GLY A 39 4.08 14.43 11.21
CA GLY A 39 4.75 14.64 12.48
C GLY A 39 6.14 14.03 12.45
N ASN A 40 6.98 14.35 13.44
CA ASN A 40 8.34 13.79 13.55
C ASN A 40 8.56 13.03 14.85
N ASP A 41 7.49 12.62 15.54
CA ASP A 41 7.58 11.71 16.67
C ASP A 41 8.07 10.31 16.20
N PRO A 42 9.24 9.84 16.68
CA PRO A 42 9.83 8.59 16.19
C PRO A 42 8.95 7.37 16.44
N GLU A 43 8.24 7.29 17.57
CA GLU A 43 7.36 6.16 17.88
C GLU A 43 6.17 6.09 16.91
N THR A 44 5.59 7.24 16.58
CA THR A 44 4.46 7.36 15.67
C THR A 44 4.85 6.95 14.25
N ILE A 45 5.95 7.48 13.72
CA ILE A 45 6.46 7.11 12.38
C ILE A 45 6.82 5.63 12.35
N TRP A 46 7.53 5.15 13.39
CA TRP A 46 7.92 3.76 13.49
C TRP A 46 6.69 2.83 13.51
N ASN A 47 5.64 3.16 14.26
CA ASN A 47 4.42 2.37 14.27
C ASN A 47 3.66 2.40 12.92
N ALA A 48 3.66 3.53 12.22
CA ALA A 48 3.06 3.64 10.89
C ALA A 48 3.76 2.72 9.88
N LEU A 49 5.10 2.79 9.79
CA LEU A 49 5.87 1.92 8.90
C LEU A 49 5.82 0.45 9.32
N ARG A 50 5.71 0.17 10.62
CA ARG A 50 5.59 -1.21 11.14
C ARG A 50 4.27 -1.83 10.72
N PHE A 51 3.19 -1.05 10.81
CA PHE A 51 1.88 -1.46 10.31
C PHE A 51 1.93 -1.68 8.79
N GLY A 52 2.49 -0.73 8.03
CA GLY A 52 2.67 -0.87 6.58
C GLY A 52 3.45 -2.12 6.19
N SER A 53 4.53 -2.43 6.89
CA SER A 53 5.32 -3.65 6.68
C SER A 53 4.51 -4.92 6.93
N ALA A 54 3.62 -4.90 7.94
CA ALA A 54 2.73 -6.02 8.23
C ALA A 54 1.64 -6.19 7.16
N VAL A 55 1.14 -5.09 6.58
CA VAL A 55 0.23 -5.08 5.43
C VAL A 55 0.91 -5.75 4.23
N LEU A 56 2.10 -5.29 3.86
CA LEU A 56 2.86 -5.83 2.73
C LEU A 56 3.14 -7.33 2.91
N SER A 57 3.54 -7.74 4.11
CA SER A 57 3.81 -9.16 4.43
C SER A 57 2.58 -10.08 4.30
N ARG A 58 1.37 -9.53 4.20
CA ARG A 58 0.11 -10.27 4.00
C ARG A 58 -0.34 -10.31 2.53
N GLY A 59 0.48 -9.82 1.60
CA GLY A 59 0.16 -9.78 0.17
C GLY A 59 -0.75 -8.63 -0.22
N HIS A 60 -0.75 -7.55 0.57
CA HIS A 60 -1.46 -6.30 0.27
C HIS A 60 -0.47 -5.25 -0.23
N GLU A 61 -0.99 -4.15 -0.77
CA GLU A 61 -0.18 -3.01 -1.21
C GLU A 61 -0.19 -1.92 -0.12
N ALA A 62 0.93 -1.23 0.06
CA ALA A 62 1.02 -0.10 0.98
C ALA A 62 1.86 1.05 0.40
N ALA A 63 1.31 2.25 0.46
CA ALA A 63 2.02 3.49 0.21
C ALA A 63 1.99 4.36 1.47
N ALA A 64 3.09 5.06 1.77
CA ALA A 64 3.18 6.05 2.83
C ALA A 64 3.42 7.45 2.21
N PHE A 65 2.68 8.44 2.67
CA PHE A 65 2.81 9.82 2.22
C PHE A 65 3.18 10.73 3.39
N LEU A 66 4.36 11.35 3.29
CA LEU A 66 4.96 12.18 4.33
C LEU A 66 4.54 13.64 4.17
N LEU A 67 3.91 14.17 5.21
CA LEU A 67 3.49 15.56 5.35
C LEU A 67 4.19 16.22 6.55
N GLY A 68 4.22 17.54 6.54
CA GLY A 68 4.71 18.32 7.68
C GLY A 68 6.13 17.92 8.07
N ALA A 69 6.34 17.63 9.36
CA ALA A 69 7.64 17.25 9.89
C ALA A 69 8.05 15.81 9.54
N ALA A 70 7.13 14.99 9.01
CA ALA A 70 7.44 13.61 8.64
C ALA A 70 8.44 13.52 7.49
N VAL A 71 8.61 14.57 6.67
CA VAL A 71 9.63 14.61 5.62
C VAL A 71 11.06 14.65 6.16
N GLU A 72 11.24 14.86 7.47
CA GLU A 72 12.52 14.79 8.18
C GLU A 72 12.93 13.34 8.50
N ILE A 73 12.19 12.33 8.02
CA ILE A 73 12.33 10.91 8.40
C ILE A 73 13.76 10.37 8.34
N GLU A 74 14.55 10.79 7.34
CA GLU A 74 15.95 10.38 7.16
C GLU A 74 16.89 10.95 8.23
N GLN A 75 16.48 12.04 8.89
CA GLN A 75 17.24 12.72 9.94
C GLN A 75 16.82 12.26 11.34
N LEU A 76 15.81 11.39 11.45
CA LEU A 76 15.35 10.87 12.73
C LEU A 76 16.29 9.80 13.25
N ASP A 77 16.99 10.14 14.32
CA ASP A 77 17.77 9.20 15.11
C ASP A 77 17.08 8.96 16.45
N ASN A 78 16.81 7.69 16.76
CA ASN A 78 16.24 7.29 18.03
C ASN A 78 16.67 5.87 18.40
N ALA A 79 17.29 5.72 19.57
CA ALA A 79 17.83 4.44 20.03
C ALA A 79 16.76 3.36 20.27
N ARG A 80 15.51 3.73 20.55
CA ARG A 80 14.41 2.81 20.83
C ARG A 80 13.59 2.49 19.59
N PHE A 81 13.38 3.49 18.73
CA PHE A 81 12.57 3.42 17.53
C PHE A 81 13.45 3.68 16.31
N ASP A 82 14.11 2.63 15.82
CA ASP A 82 14.96 2.68 14.64
C ASP A 82 14.09 2.84 13.37
N VAL A 83 13.75 4.08 13.07
CA VAL A 83 12.90 4.47 11.93
C VAL A 83 13.60 4.18 10.61
N HIS A 84 14.90 4.46 10.51
CA HIS A 84 15.66 4.27 9.28
C HIS A 84 15.70 2.80 8.86
N ARG A 85 16.01 1.88 9.80
CA ARG A 85 15.97 0.44 9.51
C ARG A 85 14.59 -0.03 9.07
N LEU A 86 13.54 0.52 9.69
CA LEU A 86 12.18 0.13 9.36
C LEU A 86 11.71 0.70 8.01
N LEU A 87 12.16 1.90 7.65
CA LEU A 87 11.93 2.52 6.36
C LEU A 87 12.55 1.68 5.23
N LEU A 88 13.80 1.26 5.39
CA LEU A 88 14.47 0.36 4.43
C LEU A 88 13.72 -0.97 4.31
N ARG A 89 13.30 -1.57 5.42
CA ARG A 89 12.50 -2.80 5.40
C ARG A 89 11.17 -2.61 4.66
N PHE A 90 10.52 -1.46 4.84
CA PHE A 90 9.26 -1.16 4.17
C PHE A 90 9.45 -1.08 2.65
N ASP A 91 10.51 -0.43 2.19
CA ASP A 91 10.93 -0.36 0.78
C ASP A 91 11.29 -1.75 0.21
N GLU A 92 12.08 -2.56 0.94
CA GLU A 92 12.43 -3.94 0.56
C GLU A 92 11.21 -4.85 0.38
N LEU A 93 10.13 -4.60 1.12
CA LEU A 93 8.85 -5.32 1.01
C LEU A 93 7.96 -4.82 -0.15
N GLY A 94 8.43 -3.85 -0.94
CA GLY A 94 7.70 -3.25 -2.06
C GLY A 94 6.77 -2.11 -1.65
N GLY A 95 6.91 -1.60 -0.43
CA GLY A 95 6.20 -0.40 0.01
C GLY A 95 6.76 0.86 -0.64
N VAL A 96 5.90 1.82 -0.97
CA VAL A 96 6.33 3.08 -1.58
C VAL A 96 6.21 4.21 -0.55
N VAL A 97 7.26 5.01 -0.38
CA VAL A 97 7.23 6.21 0.46
C VAL A 97 7.38 7.46 -0.38
N LEU A 98 6.51 8.45 -0.19
CA LEU A 98 6.48 9.68 -0.97
C LEU A 98 6.54 10.89 -0.06
N SER A 99 7.27 11.91 -0.47
CA SER A 99 7.51 13.12 0.32
C SER A 99 6.84 14.33 -0.32
N CYS A 100 6.02 15.06 0.45
CA CYS A 100 5.45 16.30 -0.04
C CYS A 100 6.54 17.33 -0.38
N THR A 101 6.62 17.70 -1.66
CA THR A 101 7.61 18.65 -2.19
C THR A 101 7.58 19.98 -1.44
N THR A 102 6.39 20.51 -1.13
CA THR A 102 6.26 21.77 -0.38
C THR A 102 6.83 21.65 1.03
N CYS A 103 6.59 20.53 1.72
CA CYS A 103 7.09 20.30 3.08
C CYS A 103 8.62 20.22 3.12
N LEU A 104 9.25 19.54 2.15
CA LEU A 104 10.70 19.48 1.98
C LEU A 104 11.30 20.88 1.74
N ARG A 105 10.71 21.65 0.80
CA ARG A 105 11.18 23.00 0.47
C ARG A 105 11.11 23.96 1.66
N LEU A 106 10.04 23.90 2.44
CA LEU A 106 9.91 24.71 3.67
C LEU A 106 11.02 24.42 4.68
N ARG A 107 11.59 23.21 4.65
CA ARG A 107 12.69 22.77 5.51
C ARG A 107 14.06 22.86 4.85
N LYS A 108 14.13 23.37 3.60
CA LYS A 108 15.36 23.46 2.79
C LYS A 108 16.05 22.09 2.62
N MET A 109 15.24 21.05 2.41
CA MET A 109 15.70 19.69 2.18
C MET A 109 15.42 19.27 0.73
N ASP A 110 16.28 18.41 0.19
CA ASP A 110 16.03 17.67 -1.04
C ASP A 110 15.36 16.32 -0.71
N ALA A 111 14.74 15.69 -1.71
CA ALA A 111 14.24 14.32 -1.53
C ALA A 111 15.38 13.30 -1.43
N ALA A 112 15.15 12.27 -0.62
CA ALA A 112 16.02 11.11 -0.58
C ALA A 112 15.59 10.07 -1.65
N ALA A 113 16.49 9.14 -1.94
CA ALA A 113 16.24 8.08 -2.93
C ALA A 113 15.06 7.18 -2.56
N VAL A 114 14.90 6.87 -1.26
CA VAL A 114 13.85 5.98 -0.72
C VAL A 114 12.50 6.70 -0.58
N CYS A 115 12.50 8.03 -0.47
CA CYS A 115 11.29 8.83 -0.32
C CYS A 115 11.25 10.01 -1.31
N PRO A 116 11.04 9.73 -2.62
CA PRO A 116 11.05 10.75 -3.67
C PRO A 116 9.99 11.85 -3.48
N MET A 117 10.22 12.98 -4.13
CA MET A 117 9.28 14.11 -4.16
C MET A 117 7.96 13.71 -4.81
N SER A 118 6.87 14.19 -4.22
CA SER A 118 5.51 14.04 -4.70
C SER A 118 4.69 15.31 -4.40
N THR A 119 3.46 15.36 -4.91
CA THR A 119 2.58 16.53 -4.88
C THR A 119 1.28 16.25 -4.12
N MET A 120 0.53 17.30 -3.78
CA MET A 120 -0.81 17.13 -3.20
C MET A 120 -1.79 16.48 -4.18
N ASP A 121 -1.62 16.68 -5.48
CA ASP A 121 -2.44 16.02 -6.51
C ASP A 121 -2.16 14.51 -6.54
N ASP A 122 -0.90 14.11 -6.32
CA ASP A 122 -0.56 12.69 -6.15
C ASP A 122 -1.20 12.10 -4.89
N LEU A 123 -1.17 12.82 -3.77
CA LEU A 123 -1.85 12.39 -2.56
C LEU A 123 -3.37 12.23 -2.78
N ALA A 124 -4.00 13.17 -3.50
CA ALA A 124 -5.41 13.08 -3.84
C ALA A 124 -5.71 11.82 -4.65
N ARG A 125 -4.93 11.54 -5.71
CA ARG A 125 -5.10 10.32 -6.51
C ARG A 125 -4.86 9.05 -5.69
N LEU A 126 -3.79 8.99 -4.90
CA LEU A 126 -3.51 7.84 -4.03
C LEU A 126 -4.64 7.58 -3.05
N THR A 127 -5.30 8.65 -2.57
CA THR A 127 -6.46 8.54 -1.66
C THR A 127 -7.67 7.96 -2.38
N GLU A 128 -7.92 8.38 -3.64
CA GLU A 128 -9.01 7.86 -4.48
C GLU A 128 -8.79 6.39 -4.89
N GLU A 129 -7.53 5.99 -5.08
CA GLU A 129 -7.15 4.62 -5.48
C GLU A 129 -7.04 3.65 -4.30
N ALA A 130 -6.87 4.14 -3.07
CA ALA A 130 -6.71 3.31 -1.88
C ALA A 130 -8.04 2.73 -1.39
N ASP A 131 -8.03 1.46 -1.03
CA ASP A 131 -9.16 0.82 -0.34
C ASP A 131 -9.25 1.31 1.10
N ARG A 132 -8.12 1.62 1.73
CA ARG A 132 -8.02 2.02 3.13
C ARG A 132 -7.01 3.16 3.29
N VAL A 133 -7.42 4.22 3.96
CA VAL A 133 -6.56 5.37 4.29
C VAL A 133 -6.45 5.46 5.81
N LEU A 134 -5.23 5.50 6.32
CA LEU A 134 -4.94 5.68 7.74
C LEU A 134 -4.04 6.90 7.94
N THR A 135 -4.33 7.69 8.97
CA THR A 135 -3.54 8.87 9.31
C THR A 135 -2.84 8.69 10.64
N PHE A 136 -1.56 9.08 10.68
CA PHE A 136 -0.70 9.08 11.86
C PHE A 136 -0.14 10.49 12.05
N GLY A 137 -0.22 11.05 13.25
CA GLY A 137 0.29 12.39 13.56
C GLY A 137 0.07 12.79 15.00
#